data_AF-A0A0P6E332-F1
#
_entry.id   AF-A0A0P6E332-F1
#
_cell.length_a   1.000
_cell.length_b   1.000
_cell.length_c   1.000
_cell.angle_alpha   90.00
_cell.angle_beta   90.00
_cell.angle_gamma   90.00
#
_symmetry.space_group_name_H-M   'P 1'
#
loop_
_entity.id
_entity.type
_entity.pdbx_description
1 polymer ?
#
loop_
_entity_poly.entity_id
_entity_poly.type
_entity_poly.pdbx_seq_one_letter_code
_entity_poly.pdbx_strand_id
1 'polypeptide(L)'
;MQVLQQKMTDARQSGNAIQSAQMAYEIQQFMKEKGLNPFKNLMVPLIQAPVFMSFFFALKGMANTPVESMKDGGLFWFTDLTICDPYYILPMLTSITVWATIELGTDSAKLSAQGSPLLIYFFRAIPFIMFPITMNFSGAILCYWLTTNIISLVQVGFLRIPKVRSYFEIDQLITLSPVKGAGAKKGFMESMREAWTNQKITSELNERQRLMDSNFKRAGTGPVQKTYSYNPTAPKAQQLVQQGFKQAKKAA
;
A
#
# COMPACT_ATOMS: atom_id res chain seq x y z
N MET A 1 -7.75 3.24 12.33
CA MET A 1 -6.82 2.35 11.60
C MET A 1 -5.64 1.88 12.44
N GLN A 2 -4.78 2.76 12.98
CA GLN A 2 -3.57 2.36 13.72
C GLN A 2 -3.85 1.42 14.92
N VAL A 3 -4.88 1.70 15.72
CA VAL A 3 -5.26 0.83 16.85
C VAL A 3 -5.68 -0.58 16.40
N LEU A 4 -6.43 -0.68 15.29
CA LEU A 4 -6.84 -1.98 14.73
C LEU A 4 -5.63 -2.75 14.18
N GLN A 5 -4.69 -2.06 13.55
CA GLN A 5 -3.44 -2.66 13.07
C GLN A 5 -2.59 -3.20 14.23
N GLN A 6 -2.52 -2.46 15.34
CA GLN A 6 -1.79 -2.92 16.52
C GLN A 6 -2.43 -4.19 17.10
N LYS A 7 -3.75 -4.17 17.32
CA LYS A 7 -4.49 -5.36 17.79
C LYS A 7 -4.30 -6.57 16.87
N MET A 8 -4.22 -6.35 15.56
CA MET A 8 -3.89 -7.37 14.58
C MET A 8 -2.47 -7.93 14.78
N THR A 9 -1.49 -7.05 14.97
CA THR A 9 -0.10 -7.44 15.23
C THR A 9 0.03 -8.20 16.55
N ASP A 10 -0.65 -7.76 17.60
CA ASP A 10 -0.65 -8.43 18.91
C ASP A 10 -1.28 -9.83 18.82
N ALA A 11 -2.41 -9.96 18.11
CA ALA A 11 -3.07 -11.25 17.86
C ALA A 11 -2.21 -12.23 17.02
N ARG A 12 -1.35 -11.69 16.14
CA ARG A 12 -0.36 -12.49 15.40
C ARG A 12 0.75 -12.98 16.31
N GLN A 13 1.28 -12.11 17.16
CA GLN A 13 2.33 -12.45 18.11
C GLN A 13 1.86 -13.48 19.14
N SER A 14 0.59 -13.41 19.55
CA SER A 14 -0.01 -14.39 20.45
C SER A 14 -0.32 -15.74 19.79
N GLY A 15 -0.02 -15.92 18.49
CA GLY A 15 -0.28 -17.16 17.75
C GLY A 15 -1.77 -17.44 17.49
N ASN A 16 -2.67 -16.50 17.77
CA ASN A 16 -4.10 -16.69 17.59
C ASN A 16 -4.52 -16.34 16.16
N ALA A 17 -4.46 -17.34 15.27
CA ALA A 17 -4.78 -17.18 13.86
C ALA A 17 -6.23 -16.69 13.62
N ILE A 18 -7.19 -17.11 14.45
CA ILE A 18 -8.60 -16.70 14.32
C ILE A 18 -8.75 -15.22 14.67
N GLN A 19 -8.15 -14.78 15.76
CA GLN A 19 -8.20 -13.38 16.17
C GLN A 19 -7.48 -12.48 15.15
N SER A 20 -6.32 -12.90 14.62
CA SER A 20 -5.66 -12.16 13.53
C SER A 20 -6.54 -12.04 12.29
N ALA A 21 -7.31 -13.08 11.95
CA ALA A 21 -8.22 -13.06 10.82
C ALA A 21 -9.41 -12.11 11.04
N GLN A 22 -9.99 -12.12 12.24
CA GLN A 22 -11.05 -11.19 12.65
C GLN A 22 -10.58 -9.74 12.56
N MET A 23 -9.39 -9.44 13.11
CA MET A 23 -8.81 -8.09 13.01
C MET A 23 -8.54 -7.68 11.56
N ALA A 24 -8.09 -8.60 10.69
CA ALA A 24 -7.91 -8.33 9.26
C ALA A 24 -9.23 -7.91 8.60
N TYR A 25 -10.30 -8.62 8.93
CA TYR A 25 -11.64 -8.35 8.41
C TYR A 25 -12.19 -7.02 8.92
N GLU A 26 -12.03 -6.71 10.22
CA GLU A 26 -12.41 -5.42 10.80
C GLU A 26 -11.68 -4.25 10.13
N ILE A 27 -10.38 -4.41 9.84
CA ILE A 27 -9.61 -3.40 9.08
C ILE A 27 -10.21 -3.19 7.70
N GLN A 28 -10.57 -4.27 6.99
CA GLN A 28 -11.18 -4.18 5.67
C GLN A 28 -12.56 -3.50 5.71
N GLN A 29 -13.40 -3.86 6.69
CA GLN A 29 -14.71 -3.25 6.87
C GLN A 29 -14.60 -1.77 7.24
N PHE A 30 -13.70 -1.42 8.17
CA PHE A 30 -13.43 -0.04 8.52
C PHE A 30 -13.00 0.79 7.30
N MET A 31 -12.15 0.25 6.42
CA MET A 31 -11.76 0.93 5.18
C MET A 31 -12.96 1.13 4.25
N LYS A 32 -13.85 0.14 4.11
CA LYS A 32 -15.07 0.26 3.29
C LYS A 32 -16.06 1.27 3.86
N GLU A 33 -16.35 1.20 5.15
CA GLU A 33 -17.26 2.11 5.85
C GLU A 33 -16.79 3.56 5.79
N LYS A 34 -15.48 3.79 5.88
CA LYS A 34 -14.88 5.13 5.79
C LYS A 34 -14.54 5.55 4.35
N GLY A 35 -14.88 4.75 3.33
CA GLY A 35 -14.61 5.07 1.92
C GLY A 35 -13.12 5.19 1.59
N LEU A 36 -12.25 4.58 2.40
CA LEU A 36 -10.80 4.60 2.22
C LEU A 36 -10.41 3.63 1.10
N ASN A 37 -10.22 4.14 -0.10
CA ASN A 37 -9.78 3.34 -1.24
C ASN A 37 -8.24 3.38 -1.40
N PRO A 38 -7.53 2.25 -1.24
CA PRO A 38 -6.08 2.21 -1.45
C PRO A 38 -5.68 2.60 -2.88
N PHE A 39 -6.54 2.38 -3.88
CA PHE A 39 -6.27 2.80 -5.26
C PHE A 39 -6.28 4.31 -5.44
N LYS A 40 -6.97 5.07 -4.58
CA LYS A 40 -6.98 6.54 -4.66
C LYS A 40 -5.57 7.12 -4.47
N ASN A 41 -4.75 6.48 -3.64
CA ASN A 41 -3.35 6.87 -3.46
C ASN A 41 -2.47 6.53 -4.67
N LEU A 42 -2.86 5.54 -5.48
CA LEU A 42 -2.14 5.16 -6.71
C LEU A 42 -2.50 6.07 -7.90
N MET A 43 -3.63 6.78 -7.85
CA MET A 43 -4.06 7.67 -8.94
C MET A 43 -3.07 8.79 -9.23
N VAL A 44 -2.48 9.39 -8.19
CA VAL A 44 -1.55 10.52 -8.36
C VAL A 44 -0.29 10.11 -9.15
N PRO A 45 0.44 9.05 -8.76
CA PRO A 45 1.54 8.53 -9.57
C PRO A 45 1.14 8.12 -11.00
N LEU A 46 -0.06 7.54 -11.17
CA LEU A 46 -0.55 7.10 -12.49
C LEU A 46 -0.77 8.27 -13.46
N ILE A 47 -1.27 9.41 -12.96
CA ILE A 47 -1.45 10.62 -13.78
C ILE A 47 -0.10 11.30 -14.03
N GLN A 48 0.83 11.22 -13.07
CA GLN A 48 2.15 11.83 -13.18
C GLN A 48 3.06 11.08 -14.18
N ALA A 49 2.95 9.76 -14.27
CA ALA A 49 3.84 8.94 -15.10
C ALA A 49 3.81 9.32 -16.60
N PRO A 50 2.65 9.52 -17.26
CA PRO A 50 2.60 10.00 -18.64
C PRO A 50 3.30 11.34 -18.84
N VAL A 51 3.06 12.30 -17.95
CA VAL A 51 3.69 13.63 -18.02
C VAL A 51 5.21 13.48 -17.94
N PHE A 52 5.71 12.73 -16.97
CA PHE A 52 7.14 12.47 -16.83
C PHE A 52 7.73 11.81 -18.08
N MET A 53 7.07 10.78 -18.63
CA MET A 53 7.55 10.11 -19.84
C MET A 53 7.57 11.04 -21.06
N SER A 54 6.57 11.90 -21.23
CA SER A 54 6.55 12.89 -22.31
C SER A 54 7.75 13.84 -22.24
N PHE A 55 8.01 14.44 -21.08
CA PHE A 55 9.16 15.32 -20.90
C PHE A 55 10.48 14.57 -21.03
N PHE A 56 10.58 13.37 -20.48
CA PHE A 56 11.77 12.53 -20.57
C PHE A 56 12.15 12.24 -22.03
N PHE A 57 11.20 11.77 -22.85
CA PHE A 57 11.47 11.48 -24.26
C PHE A 57 11.76 12.74 -25.07
N ALA A 58 11.07 13.85 -24.80
CA ALA A 58 11.34 15.12 -25.46
C ALA A 58 12.77 15.63 -25.17
N LEU A 59 13.15 15.68 -23.89
CA LEU A 59 14.50 16.10 -23.46
C LEU A 59 15.58 15.15 -23.99
N LYS A 60 15.33 13.84 -23.98
CA LYS A 60 16.23 12.85 -24.56
C LYS A 60 16.40 13.05 -26.07
N GLY A 61 15.31 13.33 -26.79
CA GLY A 61 15.36 13.66 -28.22
C GLY A 61 16.19 14.91 -28.49
N MET A 62 15.98 15.98 -27.73
CA MET A 62 16.73 17.24 -27.86
C MET A 62 18.19 17.12 -27.46
N ALA A 63 18.54 16.25 -26.51
CA ALA A 63 19.93 15.97 -26.17
C ALA A 63 20.62 15.12 -27.25
N ASN A 64 19.92 14.15 -27.84
CA ASN A 64 20.46 13.30 -28.91
C ASN A 64 20.57 14.01 -30.26
N THR A 65 19.76 15.04 -30.50
CA THR A 65 19.90 15.97 -31.62
C THR A 65 20.16 17.36 -31.04
N PRO A 66 21.41 17.63 -30.63
CA PRO A 66 21.75 18.77 -29.79
C PRO A 66 21.21 20.07 -30.36
N VAL A 67 20.23 20.65 -29.68
CA VAL A 67 19.82 22.02 -29.96
C VAL A 67 20.97 22.92 -29.53
N GLU A 68 21.44 23.81 -30.41
CA GLU A 68 22.62 24.66 -30.13
C GLU A 68 22.49 25.43 -28.81
N SER A 69 21.28 25.91 -28.47
CA SER A 69 21.02 26.61 -27.21
C SER A 69 21.20 25.75 -25.95
N MET A 70 21.20 24.41 -26.06
CA MET A 70 21.41 23.52 -24.92
C MET A 70 22.89 23.23 -24.64
N LYS A 71 23.79 23.52 -25.60
CA LYS A 71 25.24 23.33 -25.41
C LYS A 71 25.86 24.35 -24.47
N ASP A 72 25.30 25.57 -24.47
CA ASP A 72 25.75 26.67 -23.61
C ASP A 72 24.66 27.12 -22.61
N GLY A 73 23.54 26.40 -22.54
CA GLY A 73 22.36 26.79 -21.75
C GLY A 73 22.39 26.37 -20.28
N GLY A 74 23.42 25.64 -19.86
CA GLY A 74 23.57 25.14 -18.51
C GLY A 74 24.17 26.16 -17.52
N LEU A 75 24.39 25.76 -16.28
CA LEU A 75 24.78 26.65 -15.18
C LEU A 75 26.00 26.11 -14.42
N PHE A 76 26.88 27.01 -13.98
CA PHE A 76 28.04 26.72 -13.14
C PHE A 76 28.97 25.63 -13.71
N TRP A 77 28.86 24.38 -13.22
CA TRP A 77 29.75 23.27 -13.58
C TRP A 77 29.20 22.37 -14.70
N PHE A 78 27.94 22.57 -15.11
CA PHE A 78 27.29 21.83 -16.19
C PHE A 78 26.81 22.83 -17.24
N THR A 79 27.70 23.31 -18.11
CA THR A 79 27.35 24.30 -19.15
C THR A 79 26.62 23.65 -20.33
N ASP A 80 27.04 22.44 -20.69
CA ASP A 80 26.41 21.65 -21.75
C ASP A 80 25.38 20.68 -21.16
N LEU A 81 24.11 20.91 -21.49
CA LEU A 81 22.98 20.09 -21.05
C LEU A 81 22.80 18.83 -21.90
N THR A 82 23.48 18.72 -23.05
CA THR A 82 23.30 17.60 -23.99
C THR A 82 24.15 16.39 -23.62
N ILE A 83 25.27 16.62 -22.93
CA ILE A 83 26.18 15.60 -22.43
C ILE A 83 25.85 15.18 -20.99
N CYS A 84 26.46 14.09 -20.53
CA CYS A 84 26.40 13.69 -19.12
C CYS A 84 27.23 14.64 -18.24
N ASP A 85 26.84 14.77 -16.97
CA ASP A 85 27.56 15.62 -16.01
C ASP A 85 28.97 15.05 -15.72
N PRO A 86 30.06 15.76 -16.08
CA PRO A 86 31.43 15.30 -15.88
C PRO A 86 31.79 15.06 -14.41
N TYR A 87 31.12 15.74 -13.49
CA TYR A 87 31.42 15.69 -12.05
C TYR A 87 30.44 14.83 -11.25
N TYR A 88 29.43 14.25 -11.91
CA TYR A 88 28.37 13.44 -11.28
C TYR A 88 27.61 14.13 -10.13
N ILE A 89 27.65 15.46 -10.06
CA ILE A 89 26.97 16.25 -9.02
C ILE A 89 25.46 16.23 -9.27
N LEU A 90 25.01 16.43 -10.51
CA LEU A 90 23.59 16.38 -10.91
C LEU A 90 22.94 15.00 -10.63
N PRO A 91 23.54 13.86 -11.03
CA PRO A 91 23.05 12.54 -10.64
C PRO A 91 22.94 12.36 -9.11
N MET A 92 23.92 12.87 -8.36
CA MET A 92 23.95 12.77 -6.90
C MET A 92 22.82 13.59 -6.26
N LEU A 93 22.68 14.85 -6.64
CA LEU A 93 21.59 15.73 -6.17
C LEU A 93 20.22 15.17 -6.54
N THR A 94 20.07 14.66 -7.76
CA THR A 94 18.82 14.02 -8.20
C THR A 94 18.51 12.82 -7.32
N SER A 95 19.48 11.95 -7.05
CA SER A 95 19.30 10.78 -6.18
C SER A 95 18.93 11.17 -4.74
N ILE A 96 19.57 12.19 -4.18
CA ILE A 96 19.25 12.72 -2.84
C ILE A 96 17.81 13.26 -2.80
N THR A 97 17.40 14.02 -3.81
CA THR A 97 16.04 14.58 -3.86
C THR A 97 14.97 13.52 -4.07
N VAL A 98 15.23 12.48 -4.88
CA VAL A 98 14.35 11.30 -4.99
C VAL A 98 14.25 10.60 -3.64
N TRP A 99 15.37 10.39 -2.94
CA TRP A 99 15.37 9.78 -1.62
C TRP A 99 14.54 10.58 -0.61
N ALA A 100 14.70 11.91 -0.58
CA ALA A 100 13.90 12.79 0.26
C ALA A 100 12.39 12.71 -0.08
N THR A 101 12.06 12.65 -1.37
CA THR A 101 10.67 12.52 -1.85
C THR A 101 10.06 11.20 -1.41
N ILE A 102 10.82 10.11 -1.51
CA ILE A 102 10.42 8.79 -1.04
C ILE A 102 10.21 8.81 0.47
N GLU A 103 11.12 9.38 1.26
CA GLU A 103 10.97 9.42 2.71
C GLU A 103 9.68 10.16 3.12
N LEU A 104 9.44 11.34 2.56
CA LEU A 104 8.22 12.12 2.80
C LEU A 104 6.95 11.40 2.34
N GLY A 105 7.02 10.64 1.24
CA GLY A 105 5.94 9.79 0.75
C GLY A 105 5.70 8.56 1.63
N THR A 106 6.77 7.98 2.18
CA THR A 106 6.67 6.79 3.05
C THR A 106 6.01 7.11 4.38
N ASP A 107 6.06 8.34 4.89
CA ASP A 107 5.28 8.73 6.07
C ASP A 107 3.79 8.49 5.83
N SER A 108 3.28 8.94 4.69
CA SER A 108 1.89 8.69 4.27
C SER A 108 1.62 7.20 4.06
N ALA A 109 2.59 6.43 3.58
CA ALA A 109 2.47 4.99 3.39
C ALA A 109 2.50 4.20 4.71
N LYS A 110 3.32 4.60 5.70
CA LYS A 110 3.37 4.05 7.07
C LYS A 110 2.04 4.27 7.80
N LEU A 111 1.37 5.38 7.50
CA LEU A 111 0.02 5.69 7.98
C LEU A 111 -1.07 4.79 7.32
N SER A 112 -0.81 4.28 6.13
CA SER A 112 -1.72 3.35 5.43
C SER A 112 -1.52 1.90 5.89
N ALA A 113 -2.60 1.18 6.11
CA ALA A 113 -2.63 -0.15 6.73
C ALA A 113 -2.00 -1.31 5.95
N GLN A 114 -1.28 -1.01 4.87
CA GLN A 114 -0.80 -1.99 3.90
C GLN A 114 0.68 -1.85 3.57
N GLY A 115 1.40 -0.90 4.19
CA GLY A 115 2.84 -0.76 3.99
C GLY A 115 3.62 -1.88 4.66
N SER A 116 3.82 -3.00 3.96
CA SER A 116 4.79 -4.02 4.38
C SER A 116 6.16 -3.36 4.59
N PRO A 117 6.88 -3.63 5.70
CA PRO A 117 8.24 -3.13 5.91
C PRO A 117 9.15 -3.38 4.71
N LEU A 118 8.98 -4.51 4.02
CA LEU A 118 9.70 -4.86 2.79
C LEU A 118 9.54 -3.82 1.68
N LEU A 119 8.31 -3.34 1.48
CA LEU A 119 8.00 -2.37 0.44
C LEU A 119 8.67 -1.02 0.73
N ILE A 120 8.71 -0.63 2.01
CA ILE A 120 9.41 0.59 2.45
C ILE A 120 10.92 0.47 2.20
N TYR A 121 11.53 -0.66 2.56
CA TYR A 121 12.95 -0.89 2.29
C TYR A 121 13.26 -0.90 0.80
N PHE A 122 12.40 -1.54 0.00
CA PHE A 122 12.52 -1.55 -1.46
C PHE A 122 12.52 -0.13 -2.03
N PHE A 123 11.54 0.71 -1.68
CA PHE A 123 11.50 2.10 -2.14
C PHE A 123 12.72 2.90 -1.68
N ARG A 124 13.20 2.70 -0.45
CA ARG A 124 14.40 3.39 0.05
C ARG A 124 15.69 2.97 -0.67
N ALA A 125 15.72 1.78 -1.28
CA ALA A 125 16.84 1.30 -2.09
C ALA A 125 16.86 1.88 -3.51
N ILE A 126 15.71 2.33 -4.05
CA ILE A 126 15.59 2.85 -5.43
C ILE A 126 16.62 3.96 -5.73
N PRO A 127 16.83 4.99 -4.89
CA PRO A 127 17.79 6.05 -5.20
C PRO A 127 19.23 5.55 -5.38
N PHE A 128 19.62 4.53 -4.62
CA PHE A 128 20.96 3.94 -4.70
C PHE A 128 21.15 3.14 -5.99
N ILE A 129 20.11 2.42 -6.42
CA ILE A 129 20.11 1.67 -7.69
C ILE A 129 20.06 2.63 -8.89
N MET A 130 19.31 3.74 -8.75
CA MET A 130 19.15 4.73 -9.81
C MET A 130 20.40 5.57 -10.04
N PHE A 131 21.19 5.84 -9.01
CA PHE A 131 22.40 6.67 -9.12
C PHE A 131 23.34 6.26 -10.29
N PRO A 132 23.83 5.00 -10.40
CA PRO A 132 24.70 4.60 -11.51
C PRO A 132 24.01 4.63 -12.88
N ILE A 133 22.67 4.47 -12.92
CA ILE A 133 21.90 4.57 -14.16
C ILE A 133 21.87 6.04 -14.62
N THR A 134 21.59 6.96 -13.68
CA THR A 134 21.48 8.40 -13.95
C THR A 134 22.81 9.06 -14.31
N MET A 135 23.96 8.46 -13.99
CA MET A 135 25.27 8.95 -14.44
C MET A 135 25.41 9.03 -15.97
N ASN A 136 24.67 8.18 -16.70
CA ASN A 136 24.71 8.11 -18.16
C ASN A 136 23.66 9.00 -18.82
N PHE A 137 22.89 9.77 -18.04
CA PHE A 137 21.85 10.63 -18.59
C PHE A 137 22.41 12.02 -18.90
N SER A 138 21.83 12.67 -19.90
CA SER A 138 22.19 14.05 -20.24
C SER A 138 21.81 15.01 -19.12
N GLY A 139 22.56 16.11 -18.99
CA GLY A 139 22.32 17.16 -18.01
C GLY A 139 20.91 17.75 -18.11
N ALA A 140 20.33 17.81 -19.32
CA ALA A 140 18.97 18.28 -19.57
C ALA A 140 17.92 17.44 -18.81
N ILE A 141 18.02 16.11 -18.89
CA ILE A 141 17.10 15.19 -18.23
C ILE A 141 17.22 15.32 -16.71
N LEU A 142 18.45 15.38 -16.21
CA LEU A 142 18.72 15.48 -14.76
C LEU A 142 18.31 16.84 -14.20
N CYS A 143 18.49 17.93 -14.95
CA CYS A 143 18.05 19.27 -14.56
C CYS A 143 16.52 19.32 -14.42
N TYR A 144 15.78 18.79 -15.40
CA TYR A 144 14.33 18.63 -15.31
C TYR A 144 13.91 17.79 -14.11
N TRP A 145 14.56 16.65 -13.89
CA TRP A 145 14.20 15.76 -12.80
C TRP A 145 14.47 16.40 -11.43
N LEU A 146 15.66 16.98 -11.26
CA LEU A 146 16.06 17.66 -10.03
C LEU A 146 15.10 18.81 -9.70
N THR A 147 14.82 19.68 -10.66
CA THR A 147 13.90 20.81 -10.46
C THR A 147 12.48 20.35 -10.12
N THR A 148 11.97 19.32 -10.80
CA THR A 148 10.66 18.71 -10.49
C THR A 148 10.62 18.16 -9.07
N ASN A 149 11.66 17.46 -8.63
CA ASN A 149 11.74 16.95 -7.27
C ASN A 149 11.80 18.10 -6.25
N ILE A 150 12.61 19.14 -6.49
CA ILE A 150 12.68 20.31 -5.60
C ILE A 150 11.31 20.98 -5.48
N ILE A 151 10.62 21.23 -6.59
CA ILE A 151 9.27 21.81 -6.57
C ILE A 151 8.32 20.91 -5.78
N SER A 152 8.38 19.59 -5.98
CA SER A 152 7.56 18.63 -5.25
C SER A 152 7.85 18.66 -3.74
N LEU A 153 9.12 18.72 -3.34
CA LEU A 153 9.53 18.83 -1.94
C LEU A 153 9.06 20.14 -1.31
N VAL A 154 9.18 21.25 -2.02
CA VAL A 154 8.69 22.57 -1.59
C VAL A 154 7.17 22.55 -1.45
N GLN A 155 6.45 21.99 -2.42
CA GLN A 155 5.00 21.84 -2.38
C GLN A 155 4.56 21.01 -1.17
N VAL A 156 5.19 19.85 -0.94
CA VAL A 156 4.88 18.99 0.20
C VAL A 156 5.22 19.70 1.52
N GLY A 157 6.36 20.38 1.60
CA GLY A 157 6.76 21.16 2.76
C GLY A 157 5.76 22.26 3.09
N PHE A 158 5.33 23.02 2.08
CA PHE A 158 4.32 24.06 2.20
C PHE A 158 2.97 23.51 2.69
N LEU A 159 2.50 22.40 2.11
CA LEU A 159 1.24 21.73 2.51
C LEU A 159 1.32 21.00 3.86
N ARG A 160 2.50 20.82 4.44
CA ARG A 160 2.68 20.30 5.80
C ARG A 160 2.57 21.39 6.87
N ILE A 161 2.67 22.68 6.51
CA ILE A 161 2.57 23.79 7.47
C ILE A 161 1.16 23.81 8.10
N PRO A 162 1.01 23.78 9.44
CA PRO A 162 -0.31 23.70 10.09
C PRO A 162 -1.26 24.83 9.71
N LYS A 163 -0.74 26.06 9.56
CA LYS A 163 -1.51 27.24 9.13
C LYS A 163 -2.06 27.11 7.70
N VAL A 164 -1.26 26.54 6.80
CA VAL A 164 -1.67 26.28 5.41
C VAL A 164 -2.74 25.21 5.39
N ARG A 165 -2.58 24.13 6.16
CA ARG A 165 -3.57 23.06 6.27
C ARG A 165 -4.91 23.55 6.83
N SER A 166 -4.90 24.37 7.89
CA SER A 166 -6.12 24.95 8.44
C SER A 166 -6.82 25.89 7.45
N TYR A 167 -6.05 26.63 6.64
CA TYR A 167 -6.62 27.49 5.60
C TYR A 167 -7.30 26.69 4.49
N PHE A 168 -6.72 25.56 4.09
CA PHE A 168 -7.27 24.66 3.08
C PHE A 168 -8.20 23.57 3.64
N GLU A 169 -8.60 23.66 4.91
CA GLU A 169 -9.46 22.66 5.59
C GLU A 169 -8.93 21.21 5.47
N ILE A 170 -7.60 21.05 5.39
CA ILE A 170 -6.96 19.75 5.33
C ILE A 170 -6.82 19.23 6.75
N ASP A 171 -7.41 18.07 7.04
CA ASP A 171 -7.30 17.40 8.33
C ASP A 171 -5.85 17.35 8.82
N GLN A 172 -5.67 17.70 10.10
CA GLN A 172 -4.37 17.63 10.75
C GLN A 172 -3.93 16.17 10.81
N LEU A 173 -2.64 15.94 10.53
CA LEU A 173 -2.02 14.64 10.75
C LEU A 173 -1.99 14.38 12.25
N ILE A 174 -2.94 13.61 12.76
CA ILE A 174 -2.93 13.15 14.15
C ILE A 174 -1.80 12.12 14.27
N THR A 175 -0.66 12.56 14.83
CA THR A 175 0.40 11.67 15.28
C THR A 175 -0.03 11.04 16.61
N LEU A 176 -0.84 9.97 16.54
CA LEU A 176 -1.05 9.14 17.73
C LEU A 176 0.32 8.63 18.19
N SER A 177 0.66 8.89 19.45
CA SER A 177 1.90 8.40 20.05
C SER A 177 2.01 6.89 19.85
N PRO A 178 3.22 6.33 19.64
CA PRO A 178 3.39 4.89 19.53
C PRO A 178 2.83 4.26 20.80
N VAL A 179 1.76 3.49 20.66
CA VAL A 179 1.20 2.75 21.77
C VAL A 179 2.28 1.79 22.28
N LYS A 180 2.50 1.78 23.59
CA LYS A 180 3.52 0.96 24.28
C LYS A 180 3.52 -0.47 23.73
N GLY A 181 4.67 -0.92 23.23
CA GLY A 181 4.91 -2.29 22.75
C GLY A 181 5.16 -2.46 21.25
N ALA A 182 4.80 -1.48 20.41
CA ALA A 182 4.93 -1.58 18.95
C ALA A 182 6.35 -1.31 18.39
N GLY A 183 7.40 -1.51 19.18
CA GLY A 183 8.71 -0.87 18.95
C GLY A 183 9.94 -1.75 19.17
N ALA A 184 9.85 -3.08 19.04
CA ALA A 184 11.07 -3.83 18.81
C ALA A 184 11.58 -3.46 17.42
N LYS A 185 12.79 -2.90 17.32
CA LYS A 185 13.53 -2.78 16.05
C LYS A 185 13.81 -4.20 15.55
N LYS A 186 12.81 -4.86 14.97
CA LYS A 186 12.92 -6.20 14.40
C LYS A 186 14.01 -6.13 13.34
N GLY A 187 14.95 -7.07 13.38
CA GLY A 187 16.02 -7.15 12.39
C GLY A 187 15.43 -7.29 10.99
N PHE A 188 16.15 -6.84 9.96
CA PHE A 188 15.70 -6.93 8.56
C PHE A 188 15.15 -8.32 8.21
N MET A 189 15.86 -9.38 8.60
CA MET A 189 15.49 -10.77 8.34
C MET A 189 14.20 -11.20 9.07
N GLU A 190 13.97 -10.68 10.27
CA GLU A 190 12.75 -10.93 11.04
C GLU A 190 11.55 -10.22 10.41
N SER A 191 11.74 -8.97 9.99
CA SER A 191 10.71 -8.21 9.26
C SER A 191 10.36 -8.84 7.91
N MET A 192 11.34 -9.44 7.22
CA MET A 192 11.13 -10.19 5.98
C MET A 192 10.30 -11.45 6.23
N ARG A 193 10.69 -12.25 7.24
CA ARG A 193 9.99 -13.50 7.57
C ARG A 193 8.55 -13.23 7.99
N GLU A 194 8.34 -12.22 8.83
CA GLU A 194 7.02 -11.79 9.26
C GLU A 194 6.16 -11.30 8.10
N ALA A 195 6.72 -10.48 7.19
CA ALA A 195 6.00 -10.03 6.00
C ALA A 195 5.55 -11.21 5.11
N TRP A 196 6.41 -12.23 4.94
CA TRP A 196 6.09 -13.40 4.14
C TRP A 196 5.01 -14.28 4.79
N THR A 197 5.09 -14.50 6.11
CA THR A 197 4.06 -15.20 6.87
C THR A 197 2.72 -14.45 6.83
N ASN A 198 2.77 -13.13 6.98
CA ASN A 198 1.58 -12.27 6.90
C ASN A 198 0.91 -12.36 5.53
N GLN A 199 1.70 -12.31 4.45
CA GLN A 199 1.18 -12.43 3.09
C GLN A 199 0.55 -13.80 2.85
N LYS A 200 1.17 -14.88 3.35
CA LYS A 200 0.63 -16.24 3.24
C LYS A 200 -0.72 -16.38 3.97
N ILE A 201 -0.79 -15.89 5.21
CA ILE A 201 -2.04 -15.90 6.01
C ILE A 201 -3.13 -15.09 5.32
N THR A 202 -2.82 -13.89 4.82
CA THR A 202 -3.79 -13.06 4.10
C THR A 202 -4.26 -13.72 2.81
N SER A 203 -3.36 -14.39 2.07
CA SER A 203 -3.74 -15.14 0.86
C SER A 203 -4.68 -16.31 1.20
N GLU A 204 -4.36 -17.08 2.24
CA GLU A 204 -5.20 -18.20 2.69
C GLU A 204 -6.58 -17.73 3.14
N LEU A 205 -6.66 -16.63 3.89
CA LEU A 205 -7.91 -16.03 4.31
C LEU A 205 -8.77 -15.57 3.13
N ASN A 206 -8.16 -14.91 2.14
CA ASN A 206 -8.84 -14.48 0.93
C ASN A 206 -9.39 -15.67 0.13
N GLU A 207 -8.63 -16.76 0.07
CA GLU A 207 -9.06 -18.00 -0.59
C GLU A 207 -10.24 -18.64 0.14
N ARG A 208 -10.16 -18.77 1.48
CA ARG A 208 -11.28 -19.26 2.29
C ARG A 208 -12.51 -18.39 2.11
N GLN A 209 -12.36 -17.07 2.08
CA GLN A 209 -13.47 -16.14 1.88
C GLN A 209 -14.11 -16.33 0.49
N ARG A 210 -13.30 -16.49 -0.57
CA ARG A 210 -13.81 -16.80 -1.92
C ARG A 210 -14.56 -18.14 -1.95
N LEU A 211 -14.04 -19.16 -1.28
CA LEU A 211 -14.70 -20.46 -1.17
C LEU A 211 -16.02 -20.36 -0.42
N MET A 212 -16.06 -19.61 0.69
CA MET A 212 -17.30 -19.35 1.43
C MET A 212 -18.33 -18.61 0.59
N ASP A 213 -17.95 -17.55 -0.13
CA ASP A 213 -18.84 -16.79 -1.01
C ASP A 213 -19.38 -17.66 -2.15
N SER A 214 -18.53 -18.48 -2.77
CA SER A 214 -18.96 -19.40 -3.84
C SER A 214 -19.87 -20.50 -3.30
N ASN A 215 -19.58 -21.07 -2.13
CA ASN A 215 -20.45 -22.04 -1.47
C ASN A 215 -21.79 -21.42 -1.07
N PHE A 216 -21.80 -20.19 -0.55
CA PHE A 216 -23.01 -19.46 -0.20
C PHE A 216 -23.88 -19.20 -1.44
N LYS A 217 -23.29 -18.73 -2.53
CA LYS A 217 -23.99 -18.55 -3.82
C LYS A 217 -24.55 -19.87 -4.34
N ARG A 218 -23.75 -20.95 -4.33
CA ARG A 218 -24.19 -22.28 -4.74
C ARG A 218 -25.31 -22.84 -3.88
N ALA A 219 -25.32 -22.55 -2.57
CA ALA A 219 -26.42 -22.93 -1.69
C ALA A 219 -27.72 -22.17 -2.01
N GLY A 220 -27.62 -20.90 -2.46
CA GLY A 220 -28.77 -20.10 -2.86
C GLY A 220 -29.31 -20.37 -4.27
N THR A 221 -28.43 -20.76 -5.21
CA THR A 221 -28.83 -21.04 -6.62
C THR A 221 -28.95 -22.53 -6.92
N GLY A 222 -28.54 -23.39 -6.00
CA GLY A 222 -28.59 -24.83 -6.15
C GLY A 222 -30.01 -25.38 -6.00
N PRO A 223 -30.27 -26.60 -6.50
CA PRO A 223 -31.54 -27.27 -6.26
C PRO A 223 -31.76 -27.46 -4.76
N VAL A 224 -32.96 -27.14 -4.28
CA VAL A 224 -33.34 -27.26 -2.86
C VAL A 224 -33.05 -28.67 -2.37
N GLN A 225 -32.17 -28.80 -1.39
CA GLN A 225 -31.88 -30.10 -0.80
C GLN A 225 -33.09 -30.58 0.00
N LYS A 226 -33.46 -31.86 -0.19
CA LYS A 226 -34.56 -32.47 0.56
C LYS A 226 -34.14 -32.61 2.03
N THR A 227 -34.58 -31.67 2.87
CA THR A 227 -34.40 -31.74 4.32
C THR A 227 -35.59 -32.43 4.97
N TYR A 228 -35.36 -33.32 5.92
CA TYR A 228 -36.41 -33.97 6.69
C TYR A 228 -36.70 -33.19 7.97
N SER A 229 -37.96 -33.13 8.38
CA SER A 229 -38.37 -32.43 9.63
C SER A 229 -38.07 -33.24 10.91
N TYR A 230 -37.46 -34.41 10.76
CA TYR A 230 -37.01 -35.34 11.80
C TYR A 230 -35.61 -35.82 11.41
N ASN A 231 -34.80 -36.26 12.39
CA ASN A 231 -33.46 -36.75 12.14
C ASN A 231 -33.52 -38.16 11.48
N PRO A 232 -33.19 -38.33 10.19
CA PRO A 232 -33.33 -39.60 9.50
C PRO A 232 -32.27 -40.63 9.92
N THR A 233 -31.16 -40.19 10.51
CA THR A 233 -30.06 -41.04 11.01
C THR A 233 -30.22 -41.44 12.48
N ALA A 234 -31.23 -40.90 13.18
CA ALA A 234 -31.52 -41.31 14.55
C ALA A 234 -32.09 -42.74 14.59
N PRO A 235 -31.76 -43.55 15.62
CA PRO A 235 -32.37 -44.86 15.84
C PRO A 235 -33.91 -44.78 15.80
N LYS A 236 -34.55 -45.78 15.16
CA LYS A 236 -36.02 -45.83 14.96
C LYS A 236 -36.84 -45.52 16.23
N ALA A 237 -36.34 -45.94 17.39
CA ALA A 237 -36.96 -45.67 18.69
C ALA A 237 -37.07 -44.16 18.99
N GLN A 238 -36.04 -43.37 18.69
CA GLN A 238 -36.05 -41.91 18.89
C GLN A 238 -36.92 -41.19 17.87
N GLN A 239 -37.05 -41.73 16.66
CA GLN A 239 -37.95 -41.18 15.62
C GLN A 239 -39.42 -41.30 16.02
N LEU A 240 -39.81 -42.43 16.61
CA LEU A 240 -41.17 -42.65 17.13
C LEU A 240 -41.50 -41.72 18.31
N VAL A 241 -40.55 -41.50 19.21
CA VAL A 241 -40.71 -40.56 20.34
C VAL A 241 -40.89 -39.12 19.82
N GLN A 242 -40.08 -38.69 18.85
CA GLN A 242 -40.22 -37.34 18.27
C GLN A 242 -41.55 -37.15 17.51
N GLN A 243 -42.04 -38.19 16.84
CA GLN A 243 -43.35 -38.16 16.20
C GLN A 243 -44.50 -38.10 17.22
N GLY A 244 -44.40 -38.87 18.30
CA GLY A 244 -45.36 -38.83 19.41
C GLY A 244 -45.45 -37.45 20.07
N PHE A 245 -44.29 -36.82 20.36
CA PHE A 245 -44.26 -35.45 20.91
C PHE A 245 -44.84 -34.40 19.94
N LYS A 246 -44.61 -34.53 18.63
CA LYS A 246 -45.22 -33.63 17.63
C LYS A 246 -46.73 -33.79 17.54
N GLN A 247 -47.26 -35.00 17.66
CA GLN A 247 -48.70 -35.25 17.65
C GLN A 247 -49.38 -34.72 18.91
N ALA A 248 -48.79 -34.96 20.08
CA ALA A 248 -49.30 -34.45 21.36
C ALA A 248 -49.35 -32.92 21.40
N LYS A 249 -48.35 -32.23 20.83
CA LYS A 249 -48.28 -30.76 20.79
C LYS A 249 -49.20 -30.12 19.74
N LYS A 250 -49.77 -30.91 18.82
CA LYS A 250 -50.72 -30.44 17.79
C LYS A 250 -52.19 -30.64 18.21
N ALA A 251 -52.40 -31.45 19.26
CA ALA A 251 -53.70 -31.77 19.84
C ALA A 251 -54.03 -30.89 21.08
N ALA A 252 -53.11 -30.01 21.48
CA ALA A 252 -53.27 -28.96 22.48
C ALA A 252 -53.20 -27.60 21.78
#